data_AF-A0A2J8Q5V1-F1
#
_entry.id   AF-A0A2J8Q5V1-F1
#
_cell.length_a   1.000
_cell.length_b   1.000
_cell.length_c   1.000
_cell.angle_alpha   90.00
_cell.angle_beta   90.00
_cell.angle_gamma   90.00
#
_symmetry.space_group_name_H-M   'P 1'
#
loop_
_entity.id
_entity.type
_entity.pdbx_description
1 polymer ?
#
loop_
_entity_poly.entity_id
_entity_poly.type
_entity_poly.pdbx_seq_one_letter_code
_entity_poly.pdbx_strand_id
1 'polypeptide(L)'
;EGKRGLNPAFWWVNGQGDEVKWSFREMGDLTRRVANVFTQTCGLQQGDHLALMLPRVPEWWLVAVGCMRTGIIFIPASILLKAKDILYRL
;
A
#
# COMPACT_ATOMS: atom_id res chain seq x y z
N GLU A 1 10.11 22.60 -16.68
CA GLU A 1 9.70 22.18 -15.32
C GLU A 1 8.18 22.01 -15.26
N GLY A 2 7.67 20.79 -15.38
CA GLY A 2 6.22 20.53 -15.42
C GLY A 2 5.61 20.54 -14.03
N LYS A 3 5.22 21.70 -13.51
CA LYS A 3 4.43 21.79 -12.27
C LYS A 3 3.01 21.27 -12.55
N ARG A 4 2.82 19.94 -12.47
CA ARG A 4 1.47 19.35 -12.38
C ARG A 4 0.79 19.92 -11.13
N GLY A 5 -0.45 20.39 -11.28
CA GLY A 5 -1.24 20.98 -10.19
C GLY A 5 -1.51 19.99 -9.05
N LEU A 6 -2.21 20.45 -8.01
CA LEU A 6 -2.70 19.67 -6.87
C LEU A 6 -3.81 18.67 -7.28
N ASN A 7 -3.63 17.97 -8.40
CA ASN A 7 -4.59 16.99 -8.88
C ASN A 7 -4.59 15.80 -7.91
N PRO A 8 -5.78 15.38 -7.42
CA PRO A 8 -5.88 14.21 -6.57
C PRO A 8 -5.46 12.98 -7.39
N ALA A 9 -4.50 12.23 -6.85
CA ALA A 9 -4.06 10.95 -7.39
C ALA A 9 -4.93 9.81 -6.85
N PHE A 10 -5.38 9.96 -5.61
CA PHE A 10 -6.18 8.96 -4.92
C PHE A 10 -7.27 9.65 -4.09
N TRP A 11 -8.48 9.12 -4.18
CA TRP A 11 -9.62 9.57 -3.39
C TRP A 11 -10.35 8.34 -2.86
N TRP A 12 -10.31 8.17 -1.55
CA TRP A 12 -11.07 7.19 -0.82
C TRP A 12 -12.22 7.87 -0.09
N VAL A 13 -13.36 7.20 -0.06
CA VAL A 13 -14.55 7.61 0.68
C VAL A 13 -15.11 6.41 1.41
N ASN A 14 -15.69 6.64 2.59
CA ASN A 14 -16.46 5.62 3.28
C ASN A 14 -17.96 5.98 3.32
N GLY A 15 -18.77 5.03 3.81
CA GLY A 15 -20.22 5.24 3.96
C GLY A 15 -20.62 6.18 5.10
N GLN A 16 -19.67 6.63 5.94
CA GLN A 16 -19.90 7.57 7.03
C GLN A 16 -19.58 9.03 6.66
N GLY A 17 -19.13 9.27 5.42
CA GLY A 17 -18.78 10.60 4.93
C GLY A 17 -17.32 10.99 5.15
N ASP A 18 -16.47 10.09 5.63
CA ASP A 18 -15.04 10.33 5.68
C ASP A 18 -14.44 10.23 4.28
N GLU A 19 -13.59 11.20 3.95
CA GLU A 19 -12.88 11.26 2.68
C GLU A 19 -11.38 11.40 2.92
N VAL A 20 -10.59 10.59 2.20
CA VAL A 20 -9.14 10.73 2.15
C VAL A 20 -8.75 11.05 0.72
N LYS A 21 -8.19 12.23 0.51
CA LYS A 21 -7.65 12.66 -0.79
C LYS A 21 -6.14 12.82 -0.67
N TRP A 22 -5.41 12.16 -1.55
CA TRP A 22 -3.97 12.33 -1.69
C TRP A 22 -3.64 12.85 -3.08
N SER A 23 -2.85 13.91 -3.12
CA SER A 23 -2.18 14.36 -4.33
C SER A 23 -1.04 13.40 -4.73
N PHE A 24 -0.57 13.49 -5.97
CA PHE A 24 0.59 12.71 -6.43
C PHE A 24 1.84 12.94 -5.56
N ARG A 25 2.02 14.16 -5.04
CA ARG A 25 3.14 14.50 -4.17
C ARG A 25 3.02 13.81 -2.81
N GLU A 26 1.86 13.92 -2.18
CA GLU A 26 1.61 13.29 -0.88
C GLU A 26 1.71 11.76 -0.98
N MET A 27 1.15 11.17 -2.04
CA MET A 27 1.28 9.74 -2.28
C MET A 27 2.76 9.33 -2.44
N GLY A 28 3.57 10.13 -3.14
CA GLY A 28 5.01 9.91 -3.25
C GLY A 28 5.76 10.00 -1.91
N ASP A 29 5.39 10.95 -1.05
CA ASP A 29 6.00 11.12 0.27
C ASP A 29 5.59 10.00 1.24
N LEU A 30 4.31 9.62 1.24
CA LEU A 30 3.78 8.52 2.06
C LEU A 30 4.36 7.17 1.65
N THR A 31 4.40 6.86 0.34
CA THR A 31 4.97 5.59 -0.15
C THR A 31 6.47 5.48 0.10
N ARG A 32 7.20 6.61 0.10
CA ARG A 32 8.61 6.65 0.52
C ARG A 32 8.77 6.32 2.01
N ARG A 33 7.89 6.84 2.87
CA ARG A 33 7.90 6.49 4.30
C ARG A 33 7.63 5.00 4.51
N VAL A 34 6.64 4.45 3.81
CA VAL A 34 6.32 3.01 3.86
C VAL A 34 7.51 2.17 3.40
N ALA A 35 8.16 2.54 2.30
CA ALA A 35 9.36 1.87 1.82
C ALA A 35 10.50 1.86 2.87
N ASN A 36 10.69 2.97 3.59
CA ASN A 36 11.66 3.04 4.68
C ASN A 36 11.26 2.13 5.86
N VAL A 37 9.97 2.04 6.19
CA VAL A 37 9.51 1.11 7.24
C VAL A 37 9.77 -0.34 6.83
N PHE A 38 9.55 -0.71 5.57
CA PHE A 38 9.82 -2.06 5.08
C PHE A 38 11.29 -2.44 5.20
N THR A 39 12.20 -1.56 4.80
CA THR A 39 13.64 -1.86 4.82
C THR A 39 14.25 -1.71 6.21
N GLN A 40 13.90 -0.66 6.95
CA GLN A 40 14.54 -0.34 8.23
C GLN A 40 13.90 -1.08 9.42
N THR A 41 12.58 -1.17 9.46
CA THR A 41 11.85 -1.75 10.60
C THR A 41 11.57 -3.23 10.38
N CYS A 42 11.12 -3.60 9.18
CA CYS A 42 10.79 -5.00 8.86
C CYS A 42 11.98 -5.79 8.32
N GLY A 43 13.08 -5.13 7.92
CA GLY A 43 14.25 -5.79 7.35
C GLY A 43 14.01 -6.44 5.98
N LEU A 44 12.92 -6.07 5.30
CA LEU A 44 12.52 -6.66 4.03
C LEU A 44 13.46 -6.22 2.91
N GLN A 45 13.81 -7.18 2.05
CA GLN A 45 14.69 -6.99 0.91
C GLN A 45 13.94 -7.15 -0.41
N GLN A 46 14.60 -6.74 -1.50
CA GLN A 46 14.08 -6.97 -2.84
C GLN A 46 13.93 -8.47 -3.09
N GLY A 47 12.75 -8.87 -3.57
CA GLY A 47 12.41 -10.27 -3.83
C GLY A 47 11.68 -10.97 -2.67
N ASP A 48 11.57 -10.34 -1.50
CA ASP A 48 10.77 -10.90 -0.41
C ASP A 48 9.27 -10.89 -0.75
N HIS A 49 8.56 -11.89 -0.22
CA HIS A 49 7.11 -12.02 -0.39
C HIS A 49 6.37 -11.37 0.77
N LEU A 50 5.47 -10.43 0.46
CA LEU A 50 4.61 -9.78 1.45
C LEU A 50 3.14 -10.09 1.15
N ALA A 51 2.52 -10.91 1.99
CA ALA A 51 1.08 -11.16 1.92
C ALA A 51 0.30 -9.95 2.44
N LEU A 52 -0.47 -9.29 1.57
CA LEU A 52 -1.26 -8.12 1.91
C LEU A 52 -2.73 -8.49 2.07
N MET A 53 -3.19 -8.60 3.33
CA MET A 53 -4.58 -8.85 3.71
C MET A 53 -5.16 -7.64 4.42
N LEU A 54 -5.67 -6.68 3.65
CA LEU A 54 -6.31 -5.49 4.19
C LEU A 54 -7.66 -5.25 3.49
N PRO A 55 -8.65 -4.68 4.21
CA PRO A 55 -9.92 -4.24 3.61
C PRO A 55 -9.67 -3.10 2.60
N ARG A 56 -10.75 -2.55 2.01
CA ARG A 56 -10.66 -1.40 1.09
C ARG A 56 -10.35 -0.11 1.86
N VAL A 57 -9.17 -0.05 2.46
CA VAL A 57 -8.65 1.09 3.22
C VAL A 57 -7.53 1.76 2.42
N PRO A 58 -7.33 3.07 2.60
CA PRO A 58 -6.39 3.84 1.79
C PRO A 58 -4.93 3.37 1.97
N GLU A 59 -4.58 2.81 3.13
CA GLU A 59 -3.29 2.22 3.45
C GLU A 59 -2.92 1.04 2.54
N TRP A 60 -3.91 0.31 2.01
CA TRP A 60 -3.67 -0.80 1.08
C TRP A 60 -2.85 -0.32 -0.13
N TRP A 61 -3.17 0.87 -0.65
CA TRP A 61 -2.46 1.47 -1.78
C TRP A 61 -1.07 1.97 -1.40
N LEU A 62 -0.90 2.49 -0.17
CA LEU A 62 0.42 2.92 0.31
C LEU A 62 1.38 1.73 0.42
N VAL A 63 0.89 0.59 0.91
CA VAL A 63 1.67 -0.65 1.01
C VAL A 63 1.96 -1.22 -0.37
N ALA A 64 0.97 -1.34 -1.25
CA ALA A 64 1.17 -1.87 -2.60
C ALA A 64 2.22 -1.06 -3.39
N VAL A 65 2.11 0.27 -3.39
CA VAL A 65 3.07 1.15 -4.07
C VAL A 65 4.42 1.17 -3.34
N GLY A 66 4.42 1.08 -2.01
CA GLY A 66 5.63 0.90 -1.21
C GLY A 66 6.41 -0.35 -1.61
N CYS A 67 5.72 -1.50 -1.77
CA CYS A 67 6.32 -2.76 -2.23
C CYS A 67 6.88 -2.65 -3.64
N MET A 68 6.15 -2.01 -4.57
CA MET A 68 6.66 -1.74 -5.92
C MET A 68 7.94 -0.89 -5.90
N ARG A 69 8.04 0.06 -4.96
CA ARG A 69 9.21 0.92 -4.81
C ARG A 69 10.42 0.20 -4.24
N THR A 70 10.22 -0.73 -3.31
CA THR A 70 11.29 -1.52 -2.68
C THR A 70 11.64 -2.79 -3.44
N GLY A 71 10.84 -3.16 -4.45
CA GLY A 71 11.00 -4.42 -5.19
C GLY A 71 10.56 -5.66 -4.39
N ILE A 72 9.66 -5.46 -3.42
CA ILE A 72 9.03 -6.55 -2.65
C ILE A 72 7.85 -7.09 -3.47
N ILE A 73 7.73 -8.41 -3.53
CA ILE A 73 6.65 -9.09 -4.25
C ILE A 73 5.44 -9.13 -3.30
N PHE A 74 4.47 -8.24 -3.53
CA PHE A 74 3.24 -8.25 -2.72
C PHE A 74 2.23 -9.26 -3.29
N ILE A 75 1.62 -10.05 -2.40
CA ILE A 75 0.59 -11.04 -2.73
C ILE A 75 -0.72 -10.51 -2.14
N PRO A 76 -1.60 -9.90 -2.96
CA PRO A 76 -2.88 -9.40 -2.48
C PRO A 76 -3.79 -10.58 -2.11
N ALA A 77 -4.30 -10.56 -0.90
CA ALA A 77 -5.17 -11.61 -0.39
C ALA A 77 -6.46 -11.02 0.17
N SER A 78 -7.58 -11.68 -0.14
CA SER A 78 -8.90 -11.27 0.30
C SER A 78 -9.06 -11.43 1.81
N ILE A 79 -9.63 -10.42 2.47
CA ILE A 79 -9.98 -10.49 3.90
C ILE A 79 -11.00 -11.59 4.25
N LEU A 80 -11.67 -12.16 3.24
CA LEU A 80 -12.65 -13.24 3.40
C LEU A 80 -11.99 -14.64 3.50
N LEU A 81 -10.67 -14.72 3.36
CA LEU A 81 -9.94 -15.97 3.43
C LEU A 81 -9.96 -16.52 4.86
N LYS A 82 -10.22 -17.82 5.00
CA LYS A 82 -10.11 -18.50 6.28
C LYS A 82 -8.66 -18.90 6.52
N ALA A 83 -8.30 -19.18 7.78
CA ALA A 83 -6.94 -19.57 8.17
C ALA A 83 -6.35 -20.70 7.30
N LYS A 84 -7.19 -21.67 6.88
CA LYS A 84 -6.79 -22.75 5.96
C LYS A 84 -6.34 -22.26 4.58
N ASP A 85 -6.98 -21.21 4.06
CA ASP A 85 -6.69 -20.65 2.73
C ASP A 85 -5.47 -19.72 2.76
N ILE A 86 -5.21 -19.14 3.94
CA ILE A 86 -4.00 -18.38 4.24
C ILE A 86 -2.79 -19.33 4.29
N LEU A 87 -2.92 -20.44 5.03
CA LEU A 87 -1.84 -21.43 5.15
C LEU A 87 -1.47 -22.06 3.81
N TYR A 88 -2.43 -22.23 2.89
CA TYR A 88 -2.15 -22.76 1.54
C TYR A 88 -1.33 -21.80 0.66
N ARG A 89 -1.27 -20.50 0.99
CA ARG A 89 -0.65 -19.45 0.15
C ARG A 89 0.65 -18.88 0.70
N LEU A 90 1.00 -19.25 1.94
CA LEU A 90 2.29 -18.95 2.56
C LEU A 90 3.26 -20.11 2.28
#